data_AF-A0A7C3B837-F1
#
_entry.id   AF-A0A7C3B837-F1
#
_cell.length_a   1.000
_cell.length_b   1.000
_cell.length_c   1.000
_cell.angle_alpha   90.00
_cell.angle_beta   90.00
_cell.angle_gamma   90.00
#
_symmetry.space_group_name_H-M   'P 1'
#
loop_
_entity.id
_entity.type
_entity.pdbx_description
1 polymer ?
#
loop_
_entity_poly.entity_id
_entity_poly.type
_entity_poly.pdbx_seq_one_letter_code
_entity_poly.pdbx_strand_id
1 'polypeptide(L)'
;MDLWAWLRLLRLTNSLPATGLVLLGAHLTGGWPPSRATLLAASAMWAITSFGYVTNDLYDIEADRINKPDRPLPSGQINRRSACAVAAILAASAIALASLIDMLALTAACFAIATLMGYNAWLKRTVLIGNLIIATLSGATLFVGGYTVGQLRPLLWPSALVSLFILAREILKTIEDVPGDRRAGMRTIATAWGPRWAGRVFAGVIGGHIIVSVIAYWLAGFSPLYLALVAVMDIGLLYSALIVTRAPTPHNARVGLRISKVGYGLGLLALLLA
;
A
#
# COMPACT_ATOMS: atom_id res chain seq x y z
N MET A 1 -10.22 -27.61 1.59
CA MET A 1 -9.80 -26.20 1.80
C MET A 1 -9.33 -25.66 0.48
N ASP A 2 -9.96 -24.61 -0.03
CA ASP A 2 -9.48 -23.94 -1.24
C ASP A 2 -8.27 -23.06 -0.90
N LEU A 3 -7.07 -23.54 -1.23
CA LEU A 3 -5.81 -22.81 -1.02
C LEU A 3 -5.85 -21.45 -1.74
N TRP A 4 -6.50 -21.37 -2.91
CA TRP A 4 -6.56 -20.14 -3.67
C TRP A 4 -7.35 -19.08 -2.89
N ALA A 5 -8.54 -19.39 -2.38
CA ALA A 5 -9.28 -18.45 -1.53
C ALA A 5 -8.43 -17.81 -0.42
N TRP A 6 -7.52 -18.57 0.21
CA TRP A 6 -6.61 -18.07 1.24
C TRP A 6 -5.50 -17.15 0.71
N LEU A 7 -4.82 -17.52 -0.38
CA LEU A 7 -3.79 -16.66 -1.00
C LEU A 7 -4.39 -15.32 -1.47
N ARG A 8 -5.66 -15.37 -1.88
CA ARG A 8 -6.48 -14.24 -2.30
C ARG A 8 -6.83 -13.32 -1.14
N LEU A 9 -7.20 -13.89 0.01
CA LEU A 9 -7.47 -13.18 1.25
C LEU A 9 -6.21 -12.49 1.82
N LEU A 10 -5.06 -13.16 1.76
CA LEU A 10 -3.76 -12.61 2.17
C LEU A 10 -3.22 -11.53 1.20
N ARG A 11 -3.87 -11.37 0.04
CA ARG A 11 -3.50 -10.46 -1.05
C ARG A 11 -2.00 -10.51 -1.37
N LEU A 12 -1.47 -11.70 -1.69
CA LEU A 12 -0.02 -11.90 -1.91
C LEU A 12 0.60 -10.95 -2.95
N THR A 13 -0.15 -10.55 -3.99
CA THR A 13 0.35 -9.57 -4.97
C THR A 13 0.55 -8.17 -4.41
N ASN A 14 0.15 -7.93 -3.16
CA ASN A 14 0.25 -6.66 -2.47
C ASN A 14 1.03 -6.77 -1.15
N SER A 15 0.90 -7.88 -0.40
CA SER A 15 1.65 -8.08 0.84
C SER A 15 3.12 -8.43 0.61
N LEU A 16 3.44 -9.20 -0.44
CA LEU A 16 4.85 -9.50 -0.77
C LEU A 16 5.65 -8.26 -1.22
N PRO A 17 5.09 -7.33 -2.01
CA PRO A 17 5.78 -6.06 -2.27
C PRO A 17 6.11 -5.25 -1.01
N ALA A 18 5.32 -5.33 0.07
CA ALA A 18 5.65 -4.65 1.33
C ALA A 18 6.90 -5.28 1.99
N THR A 19 7.04 -6.61 1.92
CA THR A 19 8.30 -7.30 2.26
C THR A 19 9.46 -6.80 1.40
N GLY A 20 9.23 -6.67 0.09
CA GLY A 20 10.20 -6.13 -0.85
C GLY A 20 10.65 -4.72 -0.51
N LEU A 21 9.77 -3.85 -0.01
CA LEU A 21 10.12 -2.50 0.43
C LEU A 21 11.06 -2.49 1.64
N VAL A 22 10.93 -3.43 2.58
CA VAL A 22 11.90 -3.57 3.69
C VAL A 22 13.27 -3.96 3.16
N LEU A 23 13.32 -4.96 2.27
CA LEU A 23 14.57 -5.41 1.66
C LEU A 23 15.23 -4.31 0.81
N LEU A 24 14.43 -3.58 0.03
CA LEU A 24 14.87 -2.44 -0.75
C LEU A 24 15.41 -1.33 0.14
N GLY A 25 14.75 -1.04 1.26
CA GLY A 25 15.20 -0.05 2.24
C GLY A 25 16.59 -0.40 2.80
N ALA A 26 16.80 -1.67 3.17
CA ALA A 26 18.09 -2.16 3.63
C ALA A 26 19.17 -2.11 2.52
N HIS A 27 18.81 -2.49 1.29
CA HIS A 27 19.70 -2.43 0.13
C HIS A 27 20.18 -1.00 -0.15
N LEU A 28 19.26 -0.03 -0.20
CA LEU A 28 19.56 1.38 -0.48
C LEU A 28 20.45 2.03 0.58
N THR A 29 20.49 1.46 1.79
CA THR A 29 21.33 1.93 2.89
C THR A 29 22.64 1.14 3.02
N GLY A 30 22.98 0.30 2.04
CA GLY A 30 24.23 -0.47 2.00
C GLY A 30 24.20 -1.82 2.71
N GLY A 31 23.03 -2.29 3.16
CA GLY A 31 22.87 -3.54 3.91
C GLY A 31 22.57 -4.75 3.04
N TRP A 32 23.46 -5.06 2.08
CA TRP A 32 23.33 -6.24 1.22
C TRP A 32 24.59 -7.14 1.29
N PRO A 33 24.46 -8.48 1.46
CA PRO A 33 23.22 -9.28 1.59
C PRO A 33 22.43 -8.97 2.88
N PRO A 34 21.11 -9.29 2.92
CA PRO A 34 20.25 -8.90 4.04
C PRO A 34 20.63 -9.61 5.33
N SER A 35 20.72 -8.85 6.42
CA SER A 35 21.01 -9.38 7.75
C SER A 35 19.86 -10.23 8.31
N ARG A 36 20.12 -11.00 9.38
CA ARG A 36 19.06 -11.70 10.13
C ARG A 36 17.96 -10.73 10.59
N ALA A 37 18.32 -9.55 11.10
CA ALA A 37 17.37 -8.54 11.54
C ALA A 37 16.50 -8.04 10.37
N THR A 38 17.10 -7.82 9.21
CA THR A 38 16.40 -7.43 7.98
C THR A 38 15.39 -8.49 7.52
N LEU A 39 15.78 -9.77 7.55
CA LEU A 39 14.88 -10.88 7.18
C LEU A 39 13.72 -11.04 8.17
N LEU A 40 13.98 -10.87 9.47
CA LEU A 40 12.94 -10.85 10.50
C LEU A 40 11.97 -9.69 10.29
N ALA A 41 12.49 -8.48 10.02
CA ALA A 41 11.68 -7.29 9.77
C ALA A 41 10.82 -7.43 8.50
N ALA A 42 11.38 -7.98 7.42
CA ALA A 42 10.67 -8.22 6.18
C ALA A 42 9.54 -9.26 6.36
N SER A 43 9.79 -10.31 7.16
CA SER A 43 8.80 -11.32 7.51
C SER A 43 7.70 -10.76 8.42
N ALA A 44 8.06 -9.93 9.40
CA ALA A 44 7.10 -9.23 10.25
C ALA A 44 6.22 -8.28 9.40
N MET A 45 6.82 -7.55 8.46
CA MET A 45 6.09 -6.64 7.56
C MET A 45 5.10 -7.39 6.66
N TRP A 46 5.46 -8.58 6.16
CA TRP A 46 4.52 -9.43 5.43
C TRP A 46 3.30 -9.78 6.29
N ALA A 47 3.54 -10.17 7.54
CA ALA A 47 2.48 -10.54 8.47
C ALA A 47 1.60 -9.34 8.86
N ILE A 48 2.19 -8.17 9.14
CA ILE A 48 1.47 -6.90 9.41
C ILE A 48 0.60 -6.52 8.22
N THR A 49 1.15 -6.55 7.01
CA THR A 49 0.41 -6.15 5.80
C THR A 49 -0.72 -7.12 5.49
N SER A 50 -0.46 -8.43 5.62
CA SER A 50 -1.48 -9.46 5.44
C SER A 50 -2.58 -9.34 6.50
N PHE A 51 -2.23 -9.08 7.76
CA PHE A 51 -3.18 -8.78 8.83
C PHE A 51 -4.07 -7.59 8.46
N GLY A 52 -3.47 -6.49 7.98
CA GLY A 52 -4.20 -5.31 7.51
C GLY A 52 -5.21 -5.65 6.40
N TYR A 53 -4.84 -6.51 5.46
CA TYR A 53 -5.74 -6.93 4.39
C TYR A 53 -6.86 -7.87 4.84
N VAL A 54 -6.56 -8.87 5.68
CA VAL A 54 -7.58 -9.79 6.20
C VAL A 54 -8.60 -9.02 7.05
N THR A 55 -8.12 -8.14 7.94
CA THR A 55 -9.00 -7.30 8.76
C THR A 55 -9.77 -6.29 7.92
N ASN A 56 -9.16 -5.72 6.88
CA ASN A 56 -9.87 -4.84 5.95
C ASN A 56 -11.06 -5.56 5.29
N ASP A 57 -10.85 -6.76 4.73
CA ASP A 57 -11.91 -7.55 4.11
C ASP A 57 -12.99 -7.95 5.14
N LEU A 58 -12.63 -8.23 6.41
CA LEU A 58 -13.59 -8.54 7.48
C LEU A 58 -14.53 -7.36 7.80
N TYR A 59 -14.02 -6.13 7.75
CA TYR A 59 -14.82 -4.92 7.97
C TYR A 59 -15.61 -4.50 6.71
N ASP A 60 -15.15 -4.90 5.53
CA ASP A 60 -15.72 -4.48 4.24
C ASP A 60 -16.72 -5.46 3.63
N ILE A 61 -17.06 -6.56 4.32
CA ILE A 61 -17.96 -7.61 3.81
C ILE A 61 -19.23 -7.04 3.15
N GLU A 62 -19.91 -6.09 3.79
CA GLU A 62 -21.17 -5.54 3.25
C GLU A 62 -20.95 -4.66 2.02
N ALA A 63 -19.91 -3.83 2.01
CA ALA A 63 -19.56 -3.01 0.84
C ALA A 63 -19.06 -3.89 -0.33
N ASP A 64 -18.27 -4.91 -0.02
CA ASP A 64 -17.68 -5.82 -0.99
C ASP A 64 -18.70 -6.79 -1.60
N ARG A 65 -19.84 -7.06 -0.96
CA ARG A 65 -20.97 -7.76 -1.62
C ARG A 65 -21.45 -7.04 -2.89
N ILE A 66 -21.24 -5.73 -2.96
CA ILE A 66 -21.61 -4.91 -4.12
C ILE A 66 -20.39 -4.69 -5.02
N ASN A 67 -19.28 -4.22 -4.44
CA ASN A 67 -18.12 -3.80 -5.23
C ASN A 67 -17.32 -4.98 -5.79
N LYS A 68 -17.20 -6.06 -5.01
CA LYS A 68 -16.25 -7.16 -5.22
C LYS A 68 -16.83 -8.50 -4.71
N PRO A 69 -18.01 -8.93 -5.22
CA PRO A 69 -18.74 -10.09 -4.69
C PRO A 69 -17.94 -11.38 -4.73
N ASP A 70 -17.01 -11.50 -5.68
CA ASP A 70 -16.14 -12.68 -5.85
C ASP A 70 -15.04 -12.82 -4.79
N ARG A 71 -14.87 -11.85 -3.88
CA ARG A 71 -13.86 -11.94 -2.81
C ARG A 71 -14.18 -13.08 -1.84
N PRO A 72 -13.16 -13.68 -1.19
CA PRO A 72 -13.36 -14.88 -0.38
C PRO A 72 -14.40 -14.76 0.74
N LEU A 73 -14.48 -13.61 1.40
CA LEU A 73 -15.46 -13.38 2.48
C LEU A 73 -16.89 -13.10 1.98
N PRO A 74 -17.15 -12.14 1.08
CA PRO A 74 -18.52 -11.88 0.61
C PRO A 74 -19.10 -13.06 -0.19
N SER A 75 -18.28 -13.83 -0.90
CA SER A 75 -18.71 -15.04 -1.63
C SER A 75 -18.92 -16.27 -0.72
N GLY A 76 -18.51 -16.20 0.56
CA GLY A 76 -18.62 -17.32 1.49
C GLY A 76 -17.57 -18.43 1.33
N GLN A 77 -16.58 -18.28 0.45
CA GLN A 77 -15.47 -19.23 0.30
C GLN A 77 -14.66 -19.39 1.60
N ILE A 78 -14.56 -18.31 2.39
CA ILE A 78 -13.95 -18.32 3.72
C ILE A 78 -14.96 -17.75 4.72
N ASN A 79 -15.17 -18.44 5.82
CA ASN A 79 -16.04 -17.95 6.89
C ASN A 79 -15.31 -16.92 7.78
N ARG A 80 -16.10 -16.07 8.44
CA ARG A 80 -15.58 -14.98 9.29
C ARG A 80 -14.71 -15.47 10.44
N ARG A 81 -15.06 -16.59 11.10
CA ARG A 81 -14.32 -17.12 12.25
C ARG A 81 -12.90 -17.53 11.84
N SER A 82 -12.76 -18.23 10.71
CA SER A 82 -11.46 -18.65 10.19
C SER A 82 -10.61 -17.45 9.76
N ALA A 83 -11.21 -16.43 9.14
CA ALA A 83 -10.48 -15.20 8.81
C ALA A 83 -10.03 -14.42 10.06
N CYS A 84 -10.86 -14.35 11.11
CA CYS A 84 -10.43 -13.77 12.40
C CYS A 84 -9.27 -14.54 13.03
N ALA A 85 -9.30 -15.88 13.00
CA ALA A 85 -8.21 -16.71 13.50
C ALA A 85 -6.91 -16.46 12.72
N VAL A 86 -6.97 -16.37 11.39
CA VAL A 86 -5.81 -16.05 10.56
C VAL A 86 -5.28 -14.63 10.84
N ALA A 87 -6.16 -13.64 11.01
CA ALA A 87 -5.74 -12.30 11.41
C ALA A 87 -5.02 -12.32 12.77
N ALA A 88 -5.55 -13.04 13.77
CA ALA A 88 -4.91 -13.16 15.09
C ALA A 88 -3.53 -13.82 15.00
N ILE A 89 -3.40 -14.90 14.21
CA ILE A 89 -2.11 -15.58 13.97
C ILE A 89 -1.13 -14.61 13.31
N LEU A 90 -1.54 -13.88 12.26
CA LEU A 90 -0.67 -12.92 11.57
C LEU A 90 -0.18 -11.81 12.51
N ALA A 91 -1.06 -11.26 13.34
CA ALA A 91 -0.68 -10.26 14.34
C ALA A 91 0.31 -10.82 15.37
N ALA A 92 0.05 -12.02 15.90
CA ALA A 92 0.94 -12.69 16.84
C ALA A 92 2.32 -13.00 16.21
N SER A 93 2.34 -13.48 14.96
CA SER A 93 3.58 -13.73 14.23
C SER A 93 4.38 -12.44 14.00
N ALA A 94 3.72 -11.35 13.61
CA ALA A 94 4.38 -10.05 13.44
C ALA A 94 5.05 -9.57 14.75
N ILE A 95 4.32 -9.64 15.87
CA ILE A 95 4.81 -9.25 17.20
C ILE A 95 5.99 -10.14 17.62
N ALA A 96 5.86 -11.46 17.47
CA ALA A 96 6.91 -12.40 17.80
C ALA A 96 8.18 -12.14 16.98
N LEU A 97 8.06 -12.00 15.66
CA LEU A 97 9.20 -11.70 14.78
C LEU A 97 9.87 -10.36 15.10
N ALA A 98 9.09 -9.32 15.38
CA ALA A 98 9.62 -8.00 15.74
C ALA A 98 10.35 -8.01 17.10
N SER A 99 9.85 -8.79 18.07
CA SER A 99 10.49 -8.94 19.39
C SER A 99 11.87 -9.60 19.34
N LEU A 100 12.16 -10.34 18.26
CA LEU A 100 13.47 -10.97 18.03
C LEU A 100 14.52 -9.99 17.45
N ILE A 101 14.12 -8.75 17.14
CA ILE A 101 15.02 -7.69 16.65
C ILE A 101 15.43 -6.83 17.85
N ASP A 102 14.51 -6.01 18.36
CA ASP A 102 14.70 -5.17 19.54
C ASP A 102 13.34 -4.59 20.02
N MET A 103 13.37 -3.81 21.11
CA MET A 103 12.18 -3.17 21.67
C MET A 103 11.55 -2.13 20.73
N LEU A 104 12.35 -1.40 19.95
CA LEU A 104 11.81 -0.37 19.06
C LEU A 104 11.05 -0.99 17.89
N ALA A 105 11.58 -2.07 17.30
CA ALA A 105 10.91 -2.86 16.27
C ALA A 105 9.61 -3.46 16.79
N LEU A 106 9.60 -4.01 18.02
CA LEU A 106 8.40 -4.51 18.67
C LEU A 106 7.35 -3.41 18.84
N THR A 107 7.72 -2.25 19.38
CA THR A 107 6.80 -1.11 19.54
C THR A 107 6.27 -0.62 18.21
N ALA A 108 7.11 -0.54 17.17
CA ALA A 108 6.71 -0.14 15.82
C ALA A 108 5.71 -1.14 15.20
N ALA A 109 5.91 -2.44 15.38
CA ALA A 109 4.99 -3.47 14.90
C ALA A 109 3.63 -3.38 15.59
N CYS A 110 3.61 -3.24 16.93
CA CYS A 110 2.39 -3.04 17.70
C CYS A 110 1.65 -1.77 17.27
N PHE A 111 2.38 -0.66 17.07
CA PHE A 111 1.82 0.60 16.59
C PHE A 111 1.21 0.47 15.18
N ALA A 112 1.90 -0.22 14.26
CA ALA A 112 1.39 -0.45 12.91
C ALA A 112 0.10 -1.30 12.93
N ILE A 113 0.07 -2.38 13.72
CA ILE A 113 -1.12 -3.23 13.89
C ILE A 113 -2.28 -2.43 14.47
N ALA A 114 -2.04 -1.65 15.53
CA ALA A 114 -3.06 -0.80 16.14
C ALA A 114 -3.58 0.27 15.17
N THR A 115 -2.69 0.87 14.38
CA THR A 115 -3.04 1.86 13.36
C THR A 115 -3.88 1.25 12.25
N LEU A 116 -3.56 0.05 11.77
CA LEU A 116 -4.35 -0.67 10.77
C LEU A 116 -5.74 -1.04 11.30
N MET A 117 -5.84 -1.44 12.56
CA MET A 117 -7.14 -1.66 13.23
C MET A 117 -7.94 -0.37 13.33
N GLY A 118 -7.32 0.73 13.80
CA GLY A 118 -7.96 2.04 13.87
C GLY A 118 -8.38 2.57 12.50
N TYR A 119 -7.60 2.28 11.45
CA TYR A 119 -7.96 2.56 10.07
C TYR A 119 -9.22 1.81 9.66
N ASN A 120 -9.26 0.50 9.88
CA ASN A 120 -10.41 -0.33 9.49
C ASN A 120 -11.68 0.03 10.27
N ALA A 121 -11.56 0.39 11.54
CA ALA A 121 -12.69 0.77 12.38
C ALA A 121 -13.22 2.18 12.08
N TRP A 122 -12.33 3.16 11.91
CA TRP A 122 -12.71 4.58 11.90
C TRP A 122 -12.08 5.39 10.77
N LEU A 123 -10.76 5.32 10.57
CA LEU A 123 -10.05 6.30 9.72
C LEU A 123 -10.31 6.10 8.24
N LYS A 124 -10.70 4.91 7.77
CA LYS A 124 -11.09 4.73 6.36
C LYS A 124 -12.37 5.50 5.99
N ARG A 125 -13.16 5.91 7.00
CA ARG A 125 -14.39 6.71 6.84
C ARG A 125 -14.14 8.21 6.99
N THR A 126 -12.88 8.65 7.07
CA THR A 126 -12.53 10.06 7.10
C THR A 126 -11.94 10.46 5.76
N VAL A 127 -12.38 11.60 5.23
CA VAL A 127 -11.94 12.10 3.93
C VAL A 127 -10.44 12.36 3.98
N LEU A 128 -9.69 11.68 3.10
CA LEU A 128 -8.23 11.76 2.93
C LEU A 128 -7.36 11.30 4.10
N ILE A 129 -7.78 11.44 5.36
CA ILE A 129 -6.94 11.07 6.51
C ILE A 129 -6.61 9.57 6.49
N GLY A 130 -7.59 8.69 6.27
CA GLY A 130 -7.32 7.26 6.11
C GLY A 130 -6.36 6.97 4.96
N ASN A 131 -6.53 7.63 3.81
CA ASN A 131 -5.66 7.46 2.64
C ASN A 131 -4.22 7.91 2.93
N LEU A 132 -4.04 9.04 3.64
CA LEU A 132 -2.74 9.57 4.05
C LEU A 132 -2.01 8.66 5.05
N ILE A 133 -2.74 8.03 5.97
CA ILE A 133 -2.17 7.08 6.92
C ILE A 133 -1.61 5.85 6.18
N ILE A 134 -2.39 5.25 5.28
CA ILE A 134 -1.93 4.09 4.50
C ILE A 134 -0.75 4.46 3.59
N ALA A 135 -0.78 5.64 2.98
CA ALA A 135 0.33 6.18 2.19
C ALA A 135 1.62 6.32 3.02
N THR A 136 1.52 6.98 4.18
CA THR A 136 2.65 7.21 5.08
C THR A 136 3.23 5.90 5.62
N LEU A 137 2.38 4.96 6.07
CA LEU A 137 2.83 3.64 6.53
C LEU A 137 3.55 2.86 5.42
N SER A 138 3.07 2.96 4.19
CA SER A 138 3.68 2.28 3.05
C SER A 138 5.05 2.86 2.72
N GLY A 139 5.22 4.18 2.70
CA GLY A 139 6.54 4.80 2.55
C GLY A 139 7.48 4.50 3.71
N ALA A 140 6.98 4.55 4.95
CA ALA A 140 7.74 4.25 6.16
C ALA A 140 8.33 2.82 6.18
N THR A 141 7.80 1.91 5.37
CA THR A 141 8.30 0.53 5.25
C THR A 141 9.77 0.47 4.79
N LEU A 142 10.22 1.42 3.96
CA LEU A 142 11.63 1.52 3.57
C LEU A 142 12.53 1.85 4.77
N PHE A 143 12.09 2.75 5.66
CA PHE A 143 12.81 3.10 6.87
C PHE A 143 12.96 1.91 7.84
N VAL A 144 12.01 0.98 7.86
CA VAL A 144 12.16 -0.27 8.62
C VAL A 144 13.38 -1.06 8.12
N GLY A 145 13.59 -1.11 6.79
CA GLY A 145 14.77 -1.74 6.19
C GLY A 145 16.07 -1.05 6.62
N GLY A 146 16.16 0.27 6.41
CA GLY A 146 17.34 1.04 6.80
C GLY A 146 17.66 1.00 8.29
N TYR A 147 16.62 0.98 9.13
CA TYR A 147 16.77 0.82 10.57
C TYR A 147 17.52 -0.47 10.93
N THR A 148 17.21 -1.60 10.29
CA THR A 148 17.93 -2.86 10.53
C THR A 148 19.40 -2.84 10.12
N VAL A 149 19.80 -1.87 9.28
CA VAL A 149 21.18 -1.65 8.83
C VAL A 149 21.89 -0.58 9.68
N GLY A 150 21.15 0.19 10.47
CA GLY A 150 21.68 1.32 11.24
C GLY A 150 21.89 2.59 10.41
N GLN A 151 21.32 2.68 9.21
CA GLN A 151 21.44 3.83 8.31
C GLN A 151 20.09 4.18 7.70
N LEU A 152 19.71 5.46 7.68
CA LEU A 152 18.41 5.93 7.16
C LEU A 152 18.55 6.75 5.87
N ARG A 153 19.76 7.15 5.49
CA ARG A 153 20.02 7.84 4.22
C ARG A 153 20.37 6.82 3.14
N PRO A 154 19.81 6.93 1.92
CA PRO A 154 19.08 8.06 1.34
C PRO A 154 17.53 7.91 1.35
N LEU A 155 16.93 7.26 2.34
CA LEU A 155 15.55 6.75 2.25
C LEU A 155 14.43 7.79 2.18
N LEU A 156 14.70 9.08 2.41
CA LEU A 156 13.69 10.14 2.35
C LEU A 156 12.98 10.20 0.98
N TRP A 157 13.75 10.27 -0.11
CA TRP A 157 13.20 10.39 -1.46
C TRP A 157 12.45 9.12 -1.91
N PRO A 158 13.03 7.90 -1.78
CA PRO A 158 12.30 6.66 -2.07
C PRO A 158 10.99 6.54 -1.28
N SER A 159 11.01 6.91 0.01
CA SER A 159 9.82 6.81 0.88
C SER A 159 8.74 7.82 0.50
N ALA A 160 9.12 9.05 0.12
CA ALA A 160 8.18 10.04 -0.39
C ALA A 160 7.51 9.59 -1.69
N LEU A 161 8.27 9.02 -2.62
CA LEU A 161 7.75 8.48 -3.88
C LEU A 161 6.76 7.33 -3.64
N VAL A 162 7.13 6.35 -2.81
CA VAL A 162 6.23 5.25 -2.43
C VAL A 162 4.97 5.79 -1.76
N SER A 163 5.09 6.77 -0.86
CA SER A 163 3.93 7.37 -0.18
C SER A 163 2.98 8.05 -1.16
N LEU A 164 3.48 8.91 -2.04
CA LEU A 164 2.66 9.62 -3.03
C LEU A 164 1.99 8.65 -4.01
N PHE A 165 2.74 7.63 -4.45
CA PHE A 165 2.22 6.58 -5.31
C PHE A 165 1.08 5.81 -4.64
N ILE A 166 1.25 5.40 -3.38
CA ILE A 166 0.20 4.69 -2.63
C ILE A 166 -0.98 5.60 -2.33
N LEU A 167 -0.76 6.87 -2.00
CA LEU A 167 -1.83 7.86 -1.81
C LEU A 167 -2.71 7.97 -3.05
N ALA A 168 -2.10 8.05 -4.24
CA ALA A 168 -2.82 8.12 -5.51
C ALA A 168 -3.68 6.86 -5.71
N ARG A 169 -3.14 5.67 -5.44
CA ARG A 169 -3.89 4.41 -5.53
C ARG A 169 -5.03 4.32 -4.51
N GLU A 170 -4.80 4.79 -3.28
CA GLU A 170 -5.81 4.82 -2.23
C GLU A 170 -6.99 5.73 -2.60
N ILE A 171 -6.73 6.91 -3.20
CA ILE A 171 -7.79 7.77 -3.74
C ILE A 171 -8.53 7.06 -4.88
N LEU A 172 -7.80 6.40 -5.78
CA LEU A 172 -8.40 5.75 -6.94
C LEU A 172 -9.33 4.59 -6.55
N LYS A 173 -8.97 3.82 -5.51
CA LYS A 173 -9.86 2.79 -4.92
C LYS A 173 -11.19 3.38 -4.45
N THR A 174 -11.19 4.57 -3.86
CA THR A 174 -12.46 5.20 -3.42
C THR A 174 -13.39 5.49 -4.60
N ILE A 175 -12.87 5.75 -5.81
CA ILE A 175 -13.67 5.95 -7.02
C ILE A 175 -14.19 4.61 -7.57
N GLU A 176 -13.36 3.56 -7.52
CA GLU A 176 -13.75 2.19 -7.88
C GLU A 176 -14.91 1.69 -6.99
N ASP A 177 -14.85 2.00 -5.70
CA ASP A 177 -15.71 1.41 -4.66
C ASP A 177 -16.96 2.24 -4.33
N VAL A 178 -17.23 3.34 -5.05
CA VAL A 178 -18.38 4.24 -4.79
C VAL A 178 -19.73 3.52 -4.62
N PRO A 179 -20.11 2.52 -5.44
CA PRO A 179 -21.42 1.88 -5.32
C PRO A 179 -21.64 1.22 -3.95
N GLY A 180 -20.70 0.40 -3.50
CA GLY A 180 -20.74 -0.27 -2.20
C GLY A 180 -20.49 0.69 -1.03
N ASP A 181 -19.59 1.66 -1.19
CA ASP A 181 -19.25 2.63 -0.16
C ASP A 181 -20.45 3.49 0.22
N ARG A 182 -21.23 3.94 -0.78
CA ARG A 182 -22.46 4.71 -0.53
C ARG A 182 -23.50 3.87 0.22
N ARG A 183 -23.67 2.61 -0.17
CA ARG A 183 -24.64 1.70 0.46
C ARG A 183 -24.25 1.37 1.90
N ALA A 184 -22.96 1.27 2.19
CA ALA A 184 -22.41 1.06 3.52
C ALA A 184 -22.28 2.34 4.37
N GLY A 185 -22.74 3.50 3.85
CA GLY A 185 -22.67 4.78 4.54
C GLY A 185 -21.24 5.27 4.81
N MET A 186 -20.27 4.88 3.99
CA MET A 186 -18.87 5.26 4.15
C MET A 186 -18.63 6.66 3.58
N ARG A 187 -17.93 7.51 4.34
CA ARG A 187 -17.55 8.88 3.95
C ARG A 187 -16.11 8.92 3.44
N THR A 188 -15.90 8.46 2.22
CA THR A 188 -14.63 8.57 1.49
C THR A 188 -14.57 9.86 0.69
N ILE A 189 -13.42 10.22 0.11
CA ILE A 189 -13.36 11.40 -0.78
C ILE A 189 -14.34 11.30 -1.95
N ALA A 190 -14.49 10.11 -2.56
CA ALA A 190 -15.38 9.92 -3.69
C ALA A 190 -16.88 9.91 -3.31
N THR A 191 -17.24 9.47 -2.10
CA THR A 191 -18.64 9.54 -1.64
C THR A 191 -19.00 10.89 -1.03
N ALA A 192 -18.06 11.58 -0.36
CA ALA A 192 -18.29 12.86 0.30
C ALA A 192 -18.15 14.07 -0.65
N TRP A 193 -17.10 14.12 -1.46
CA TRP A 193 -16.85 15.23 -2.41
C TRP A 193 -17.26 14.88 -3.85
N GLY A 194 -17.56 13.62 -4.10
CA GLY A 194 -17.95 13.12 -5.41
C GLY A 194 -16.77 12.62 -6.25
N PRO A 195 -17.00 11.70 -7.20
CA PRO A 195 -15.94 11.09 -8.01
C PRO A 195 -15.12 12.09 -8.82
N ARG A 196 -15.73 13.19 -9.26
CA ARG A 196 -15.04 14.25 -10.03
C ARG A 196 -13.95 14.94 -9.21
N TRP A 197 -14.24 15.30 -7.96
CA TRP A 197 -13.25 15.91 -7.08
C TRP A 197 -12.19 14.91 -6.65
N ALA A 198 -12.58 13.67 -6.34
CA ALA A 198 -11.62 12.59 -6.08
C ALA A 198 -10.64 12.40 -7.27
N GLY A 199 -11.15 12.43 -8.50
CA GLY A 199 -10.32 12.34 -9.71
C GLY A 199 -9.35 13.51 -9.88
N ARG A 200 -9.75 14.74 -9.53
CA ARG A 200 -8.87 15.92 -9.54
C ARG A 200 -7.76 15.82 -8.49
N VAL A 201 -8.11 15.41 -7.26
CA VAL A 201 -7.12 15.22 -6.20
C VAL A 201 -6.15 14.10 -6.57
N PHE A 202 -6.64 12.99 -7.13
CA PHE A 202 -5.80 11.93 -7.70
C PHE A 202 -4.81 12.48 -8.73
N ALA A 203 -5.26 13.26 -9.71
CA ALA A 203 -4.37 13.86 -10.71
C ALA A 203 -3.34 14.82 -10.10
N GLY A 204 -3.74 15.61 -9.09
CA GLY A 204 -2.81 16.47 -8.35
C GLY A 204 -1.72 15.68 -7.62
N VAL A 205 -2.07 14.56 -6.97
CA VAL A 205 -1.10 13.67 -6.32
C VAL A 205 -0.17 13.02 -7.35
N ILE A 206 -0.66 12.62 -8.52
CA ILE A 206 0.19 12.14 -9.62
C ILE A 206 1.15 13.23 -10.12
N GLY A 207 0.67 14.46 -10.31
CA GLY A 207 1.53 15.59 -10.68
C GLY A 207 2.63 15.83 -9.63
N GLY A 208 2.27 15.80 -8.35
CA GLY A 208 3.24 15.89 -7.25
C GLY A 208 4.25 14.74 -7.25
N HIS A 209 3.80 13.50 -7.48
CA HIS A 209 4.68 12.34 -7.60
C HIS A 209 5.73 12.54 -8.71
N ILE A 210 5.31 12.99 -9.90
CA ILE A 210 6.20 13.23 -11.05
C ILE A 210 7.22 14.33 -10.75
N ILE A 211 6.78 15.42 -10.13
CA ILE A 211 7.69 16.51 -9.73
C ILE A 211 8.73 15.98 -8.74
N VAL A 212 8.30 15.23 -7.73
CA VAL A 212 9.20 14.64 -6.72
C VAL A 212 10.14 13.62 -7.35
N SER A 213 9.71 12.85 -8.36
CA SER A 213 10.54 11.83 -9.01
C SER A 213 11.69 12.45 -9.81
N VAL A 214 11.43 13.56 -10.51
CA VAL A 214 12.46 14.33 -11.22
C VAL A 214 13.39 15.05 -10.24
N ILE A 215 12.86 15.63 -9.16
CA ILE A 215 13.70 16.28 -8.13
C ILE A 215 14.60 15.25 -7.43
N ALA A 216 14.06 14.07 -7.11
CA ALA A 216 14.79 13.00 -6.45
C ALA A 216 15.98 12.53 -7.27
N TYR A 217 15.88 12.47 -8.61
CA TYR A 217 17.01 12.14 -9.48
C TYR A 217 18.23 13.02 -9.19
N TRP A 218 18.05 14.34 -9.13
CA TRP A 218 19.13 15.28 -8.89
C TRP A 218 19.60 15.30 -7.43
N LEU A 219 18.67 15.24 -6.47
CA LEU A 219 18.99 15.43 -5.04
C LEU A 219 19.43 14.14 -4.33
N ALA A 220 19.01 12.98 -4.80
CA ALA A 220 19.41 11.68 -4.26
C ALA A 220 20.60 11.07 -5.02
N GLY A 221 21.02 11.67 -6.15
CA GLY A 221 22.11 11.17 -6.97
C GLY A 221 21.77 9.87 -7.69
N PHE A 222 20.49 9.68 -8.06
CA PHE A 222 20.04 8.44 -8.67
C PHE A 222 20.56 8.27 -10.10
N SER A 223 20.68 7.03 -10.53
CA SER A 223 21.19 6.69 -11.86
C SER A 223 20.30 7.23 -13.01
N PRO A 224 20.85 7.48 -14.22
CA PRO A 224 20.04 7.80 -15.39
C PRO A 224 19.03 6.70 -15.75
N LEU A 225 19.33 5.44 -15.39
CA LEU A 225 18.42 4.31 -15.58
C LEU A 225 17.19 4.42 -14.69
N TYR A 226 17.33 4.89 -13.45
CA TYR A 226 16.20 5.22 -12.58
C TYR A 226 15.24 6.19 -13.30
N LEU A 227 15.77 7.29 -13.87
CA LEU A 227 14.96 8.30 -14.52
C LEU A 227 14.21 7.73 -15.75
N ALA A 228 14.86 6.88 -16.55
CA ALA A 228 14.23 6.23 -17.71
C ALA A 228 13.07 5.32 -17.28
N LEU A 229 13.26 4.48 -16.25
CA LEU A 229 12.23 3.57 -15.75
C LEU A 229 11.05 4.32 -15.11
N VAL A 230 11.36 5.36 -14.34
CA VAL A 230 10.35 6.23 -13.73
C VAL A 230 9.57 7.00 -14.80
N ALA A 231 10.21 7.49 -15.86
CA ALA A 231 9.51 8.17 -16.95
C ALA A 231 8.46 7.27 -17.62
N VAL A 232 8.78 5.99 -17.84
CA VAL A 232 7.81 5.01 -18.38
C VAL A 232 6.64 4.80 -17.41
N MET A 233 6.92 4.66 -16.11
CA MET A 233 5.88 4.57 -15.08
C MET A 233 5.00 5.82 -15.07
N ASP A 234 5.61 7.01 -15.07
CA ASP A 234 4.95 8.31 -14.96
C ASP A 234 4.07 8.60 -16.18
N ILE A 235 4.46 8.18 -17.39
CA ILE A 235 3.60 8.21 -18.58
C ILE A 235 2.33 7.39 -18.36
N GLY A 236 2.47 6.18 -17.81
CA GLY A 236 1.32 5.34 -17.46
C GLY A 236 0.41 6.00 -16.41
N LEU A 237 1.00 6.60 -15.37
CA LEU A 237 0.26 7.31 -14.32
C LEU A 237 -0.45 8.57 -14.86
N LEU A 238 0.19 9.32 -15.76
CA LEU A 238 -0.43 10.44 -16.47
C LEU A 238 -1.61 10.00 -17.31
N TYR A 239 -1.45 8.91 -18.08
CA TYR A 239 -2.55 8.33 -18.83
C TYR A 239 -3.72 7.93 -17.91
N SER A 240 -3.42 7.29 -16.78
CA SER A 240 -4.43 7.00 -15.74
C SER A 240 -5.11 8.27 -15.21
N ALA A 241 -4.36 9.34 -14.94
CA ALA A 241 -4.92 10.62 -14.50
C ALA A 241 -5.84 11.23 -15.57
N LEU A 242 -5.46 11.18 -16.84
CA LEU A 242 -6.27 11.70 -17.96
C LEU A 242 -7.60 10.96 -18.10
N ILE A 243 -7.60 9.62 -18.09
CA ILE A 243 -8.85 8.85 -18.25
C ILE A 243 -9.80 9.03 -17.05
N VAL A 244 -9.26 9.10 -15.83
CA VAL A 244 -10.04 9.25 -14.60
C VAL A 244 -10.60 10.65 -14.46
N THR A 245 -9.83 11.69 -14.79
CA THR A 245 -10.30 13.08 -14.71
C THR A 245 -11.34 13.40 -15.77
N ARG A 246 -11.22 12.85 -16.98
CA ARG A 246 -12.23 12.98 -18.05
C ARG A 246 -13.53 12.28 -17.70
N ALA A 247 -13.44 11.07 -17.15
CA ALA A 247 -14.61 10.27 -16.77
C ALA A 247 -14.30 9.46 -15.49
N PRO A 248 -14.66 9.97 -14.29
CA PRO A 248 -14.35 9.34 -13.00
C PRO A 248 -15.36 8.24 -12.68
N THR A 249 -15.40 7.21 -13.52
CA THR A 249 -16.26 6.03 -13.35
C THR A 249 -15.51 4.92 -12.61
N PRO A 250 -16.23 4.00 -11.94
CA PRO A 250 -15.61 2.82 -11.35
C PRO A 250 -14.79 1.99 -12.35
N HIS A 251 -15.23 1.95 -13.61
CA HIS A 251 -14.51 1.29 -14.69
C HIS A 251 -13.13 1.94 -14.94
N ASN A 252 -13.09 3.25 -15.15
CA ASN A 252 -11.83 3.97 -15.40
C ASN A 252 -10.90 3.95 -14.19
N ALA A 253 -11.44 3.98 -12.97
CA ALA A 253 -10.67 3.80 -11.75
C ALA A 253 -9.99 2.41 -11.70
N ARG A 254 -10.73 1.35 -12.06
CA ARG A 254 -10.19 -0.01 -12.15
C ARG A 254 -9.09 -0.15 -13.21
N VAL A 255 -9.25 0.51 -14.38
CA VAL A 255 -8.21 0.58 -15.41
C VAL A 255 -6.97 1.29 -14.87
N GLY A 256 -7.14 2.44 -14.22
CA GLY A 256 -6.04 3.16 -13.59
C GLY A 256 -5.30 2.34 -12.53
N LEU A 257 -6.02 1.59 -11.68
CA LEU A 257 -5.42 0.70 -10.69
C LEU A 257 -4.60 -0.44 -11.31
N ARG A 258 -5.00 -0.94 -12.49
CA ARG A 258 -4.22 -1.94 -13.25
C ARG A 258 -2.95 -1.32 -13.83
N ILE A 259 -3.04 -0.11 -14.39
CA ILE A 259 -1.88 0.64 -14.89
C ILE A 259 -0.90 0.90 -13.75
N SER A 260 -1.39 1.42 -12.62
CA SER A 260 -0.56 1.62 -11.43
C SER A 260 0.05 0.30 -10.93
N LYS A 261 -0.63 -0.86 -11.04
CA LYS A 261 -0.03 -2.13 -10.63
C LYS A 261 1.23 -2.49 -11.44
N VAL A 262 1.20 -2.24 -12.75
CA VAL A 262 2.38 -2.38 -13.62
C VAL A 262 3.44 -1.34 -13.26
N GLY A 263 3.00 -0.08 -13.11
CA GLY A 263 3.87 1.02 -12.70
C GLY A 263 4.61 0.76 -11.39
N TYR A 264 3.95 0.12 -10.41
CA TYR A 264 4.56 -0.21 -9.13
C TYR A 264 5.78 -1.12 -9.27
N GLY A 265 5.72 -2.11 -10.18
CA GLY A 265 6.86 -2.98 -10.48
C GLY A 265 8.02 -2.20 -11.09
N LEU A 266 7.73 -1.30 -12.04
CA LEU A 266 8.73 -0.43 -12.66
C LEU A 266 9.35 0.53 -11.65
N GLY A 267 8.56 1.15 -10.78
CA GLY A 267 9.04 2.06 -9.74
C GLY A 267 9.93 1.36 -8.70
N LEU A 268 9.56 0.14 -8.29
CA LEU A 268 10.41 -0.68 -7.41
C LEU A 268 11.72 -1.07 -8.09
N LEU A 269 11.68 -1.45 -9.37
CA LEU A 269 12.88 -1.76 -10.14
C LEU A 269 13.77 -0.52 -10.33
N ALA A 270 13.16 0.65 -10.60
CA ALA A 270 13.88 1.90 -10.71
C ALA A 270 14.60 2.23 -9.41
N LEU A 271 13.91 2.12 -8.27
CA LEU A 271 14.52 2.35 -6.95
C LEU A 271 15.60 1.32 -6.62
N LEU A 272 15.45 0.05 -7.03
CA LEU A 272 16.47 -0.97 -6.83
C LEU A 272 17.77 -0.67 -7.59
N LEU A 273 17.68 0.04 -8.71
CA LEU A 273 18.79 0.40 -9.60
C LEU A 273 19.19 1.88 -9.47
N ALA A 274 18.68 2.55 -8.44
CA ALA A 274 18.83 3.99 -8.24
C ALA A 274 20.21 4.34 -7.69
#